data_AF-A0A179SXX5-F1
#
_entry.id   AF-A0A179SXX5-F1
#
_cell.length_a   1.000
_cell.length_b   1.000
_cell.length_c   1.000
_cell.angle_alpha   90.00
_cell.angle_beta   90.00
_cell.angle_gamma   90.00
#
_symmetry.space_group_name_H-M   'P 1'
#
loop_
_entity.id
_entity.type
_entity.pdbx_description
1 polymer ?
#
loop_
_entity_poly.entity_id
_entity_poly.type
_entity_poly.pdbx_seq_one_letter_code
_entity_poly.pdbx_strand_id
1 'polypeptide(L)' 'MFRKICTRCINHSYSSTKKDHWQCPYCGYDLKEEKAIVVDHTINFSTINNLLEQKRGMNIYRNQL' A
#
# COMPACT_ATOMS: atom_id res chain seq x y z
N MET A 1 4.78 10.61 1.31
CA MET A 1 3.33 10.54 1.63
C MET A 1 3.14 9.86 2.97
N PHE A 2 2.01 10.03 3.63
CA PHE A 2 1.68 9.33 4.88
C PHE A 2 0.47 8.43 4.67
N ARG A 3 0.37 7.37 5.46
CA ARG A 3 -0.82 6.53 5.56
C ARG A 3 -1.27 6.37 7.02
N LYS A 4 -2.57 6.25 7.22
CA LYS A 4 -3.22 5.82 8.48
C LYS A 4 -4.15 4.65 8.18
N ILE A 5 -4.36 3.78 9.15
CA ILE A 5 -5.37 2.72 9.07
C ILE A 5 -6.59 3.21 9.84
N CYS A 6 -7.76 3.20 9.22
CA CYS A 6 -8.99 3.55 9.91
C CYS A 6 -9.41 2.41 10.84
N THR A 7 -9.52 2.68 12.13
CA THR A 7 -9.97 1.70 13.14
C THR A 7 -11.44 1.29 13.00
N ARG A 8 -12.26 2.07 12.26
CA ARG A 8 -13.67 1.73 11.98
C ARG A 8 -13.87 0.83 10.78
N CYS A 9 -13.29 1.19 9.63
CA CYS A 9 -13.53 0.48 8.37
C CYS A 9 -12.31 -0.30 7.87
N ILE A 10 -11.20 -0.31 8.61
CA ILE A 10 -9.95 -1.04 8.35
C ILE A 10 -9.24 -0.66 7.03
N ASN A 11 -9.78 0.32 6.30
CA ASN A 11 -9.19 0.82 5.07
C ASN A 11 -7.97 1.72 5.33
N HIS A 12 -7.03 1.69 4.39
CA HIS A 12 -5.88 2.59 4.37
C HIS A 12 -6.29 3.97 3.83
N SER A 13 -6.05 5.01 4.62
CA SER A 13 -6.19 6.40 4.17
C SER A 13 -4.81 7.01 3.94
N TYR A 14 -4.69 7.85 2.91
CA TYR A 14 -3.42 8.48 2.52
C TYR A 14 -3.55 10.01 2.55
N SER A 15 -2.49 10.69 2.98
CA SER A 15 -2.40 12.15 3.00
C SER A 15 -0.98 12.62 2.68
N SER A 16 -0.85 13.82 2.15
CA SER A 16 0.43 14.50 1.97
C SER A 16 0.99 15.06 3.29
N THR A 17 0.15 15.25 4.31
CA THR A 17 0.53 15.81 5.61
C THR A 17 0.41 14.77 6.74
N LYS A 18 1.20 14.96 7.80
CA LYS A 18 1.17 14.11 9.01
C LYS A 18 0.32 14.67 10.15
N LYS A 19 0.00 15.96 10.09
CA LYS A 19 -0.69 16.75 11.13
C LYS A 19 -1.96 17.35 10.52
N ASP A 20 -2.92 17.67 11.39
CA ASP A 20 -4.28 18.17 11.13
C ASP A 20 -5.42 17.13 11.10
N HIS A 21 -6.64 17.65 10.96
CA HIS A 21 -7.87 16.89 10.70
C HIS A 21 -7.63 15.95 9.52
N TRP A 22 -7.82 14.66 9.76
CA TRP A 22 -7.59 13.64 8.75
C TRP A 22 -8.81 12.75 8.70
N GLN A 23 -9.79 13.09 7.86
CA GLN A 23 -10.97 12.25 7.71
C GLN A 23 -10.69 11.03 6.84
N CYS A 24 -11.20 9.89 7.28
CA CYS A 24 -11.22 8.67 6.49
C CYS A 24 -12.09 8.89 5.24
N PRO A 25 -11.56 8.68 4.02
CA PRO A 25 -12.32 8.92 2.79
C PRO A 25 -13.42 7.88 2.54
N TYR A 26 -13.46 6.80 3.34
CA TYR A 26 -14.42 5.70 3.18
C TYR A 26 -15.60 5.80 4.14
N CYS A 27 -15.38 6.25 5.38
CA CYS A 27 -16.43 6.29 6.40
C CYS A 27 -16.59 7.66 7.09
N GLY A 28 -15.80 8.66 6.68
CA GLY A 28 -15.86 10.02 7.23
C GLY A 28 -15.31 10.17 8.66
N TYR A 29 -14.89 9.08 9.31
CA TYR A 29 -14.34 9.13 10.67
C TYR A 29 -13.04 9.92 10.73
N ASP A 30 -12.88 10.77 11.74
CA ASP A 30 -11.64 11.52 11.94
C ASP A 30 -10.53 10.61 12.49
N LEU A 31 -9.42 10.57 11.77
CA LEU A 31 -8.22 9.79 12.06
C LEU A 31 -7.15 10.65 12.73
N LYS A 32 -7.47 11.82 13.27
CA LYS A 32 -6.51 12.73 13.91
C LYS A 32 -5.62 12.02 14.94
N GLU A 33 -6.19 11.17 15.78
CA GLU A 33 -5.46 10.44 16.83
C GLU A 33 -4.70 9.21 16.32
N GLU A 34 -5.03 8.71 15.13
CA GLU A 34 -4.39 7.54 14.57
C GLU A 34 -2.94 7.85 14.14
N LYS A 35 -2.03 6.89 14.34
CA LYS A 35 -0.62 7.08 14.02
C LYS A 35 -0.39 7.12 12.51
N ALA A 36 0.18 8.22 12.01
CA ALA A 36 0.63 8.32 10.64
C ALA A 36 1.93 7.53 10.42
N ILE A 37 1.96 6.72 9.36
CA ILE A 37 3.13 5.95 8.91
C ILE A 37 3.62 6.57 7.61
N VAL A 38 4.93 6.83 7.50
CA VAL A 38 5.54 7.29 6.24
C VAL A 38 5.42 6.17 5.21
N VAL A 39 4.93 6.49 4.03
CA VAL A 39 4.86 5.56 2.90
C VAL A 39 6.21 5.58 2.20
N ASP A 40 6.79 4.39 2.04
CA ASP A 40 7.94 4.18 1.19
C ASP A 40 7.51 4.16 -0.29
N HIS A 41 8.13 5.02 -1.10
CA HIS A 41 7.89 5.11 -2.54
C HIS A 41 9.08 4.59 -3.36
N THR A 42 10.08 4.00 -2.71
CA THR A 42 11.21 3.43 -3.41
C THR A 42 10.77 2.18 -4.18
N ILE A 43 11.14 2.15 -5.46
CA ILE A 43 10.91 0.98 -6.29
C ILE A 43 12.13 0.07 -6.13
N ASN A 44 11.92 -1.10 -5.56
CA ASN A 44 12.97 -2.11 -5.48
C ASN A 44 13.02 -2.92 -6.79
N PHE A 45 13.89 -2.50 -7.70
CA PHE A 45 14.08 -3.15 -9.00
C PHE A 45 14.55 -4.61 -8.88
N SER A 46 15.32 -4.98 -7.85
CA SER A 46 15.76 -6.37 -7.69
C SER A 46 14.58 -7.28 -7.34
N THR A 47 13.69 -6.84 -6.47
CA THR A 47 12.42 -7.55 -6.18
C THR A 47 11.56 -7.70 -7.43
N ILE A 48 11.45 -6.65 -8.25
CA ILE A 48 10.69 -6.70 -9.51
C ILE A 48 11.30 -7.72 -10.46
N ASN A 49 12.61 -7.69 -10.68
CA ASN A 49 13.28 -8.63 -11.57
C ASN A 49 13.09 -10.08 -11.11
N ASN A 50 13.22 -10.35 -9.81
CA ASN A 50 12.98 -11.68 -9.25
C ASN A 50 11.54 -12.17 -9.49
N LEU A 51 10.54 -11.30 -9.29
CA LEU A 51 9.14 -11.62 -9.58
C LEU A 51 8.89 -11.92 -11.06
N LEU A 52 9.54 -11.17 -11.96
CA LEU A 52 9.43 -11.39 -13.40
C LEU A 52 10.03 -12.72 -13.83
N GLU A 53 11.21 -13.08 -13.32
CA GLU A 53 11.84 -14.37 -13.60
C GLU A 53 11.00 -15.55 -13.08
N GLN A 54 10.44 -15.45 -11.88
CA GLN A 54 9.52 -16.46 -11.35
C GLN A 54 8.28 -16.66 -12.25
N LYS A 55 7.69 -15.56 -12.72
CA LYS A 55 6.53 -15.62 -13.63
C LYS A 55 6.88 -16.18 -15.00
N ARG A 56 8.08 -15.90 -15.53
CA ARG A 56 8.59 -16.52 -16.77
C ARG A 56 8.65 -18.03 -16.62
N GLY A 57 9.23 -18.54 -15.52
CA GLY A 57 9.28 -19.98 -15.24
C GLY A 57 7.90 -20.64 -15.16
N MET A 58 6.92 -20.01 -14.49
CA MET A 58 5.55 -20.54 -14.42
C MET A 58 4.80 -20.52 -15.76
N ASN A 59 5.01 -19.50 -16.59
CA ASN A 59 4.38 -19.42 -17.90
C ASN A 59 4.90 -20.50 -18.86
N ILE A 60 6.18 -20.87 -18.75
CA ILE A 60 6.75 -21.98 -19.53
C ILE A 60 6.06 -23.30 -19.15
N TYR A 61 5.91 -23.57 -17.85
CA TYR A 61 5.24 -24.79 -17.36
C TYR A 61 3.77 -24.88 -17.80
N ARG A 62 3.04 -23.75 -17.79
CA ARG A 62 1.62 -23.71 -18.19
C ARG A 62 1.40 -23.93 -19.70
N ASN A 63 2.37 -23.56 -20.54
CA ASN A 63 2.29 -23.72 -22.00
C ASN A 63 2.77 -25.10 -22.50
N GLN A 64 3.16 -26.00 -21.59
CA GLN A 64 3.60 -27.37 -21.89
C GLN A 64 2.58 -28.45 -21.49
N LEU A 65 1.42 -28.04 -20.96
CA LEU A 65 0.24 -28.88 -20.69
C LEU A 65 -0.86 -28.55 -21.71
#